data_AF-A0A484CZE0-F1
#
_entry.id   AF-A0A484CZE0-F1
#
_cell.length_a   1.000
_cell.length_b   1.000
_cell.length_c   1.000
_cell.angle_alpha   90.00
_cell.angle_beta   90.00
_cell.angle_gamma   90.00
#
_symmetry.space_group_name_H-M   'P 1'
#
loop_
_entity.id
_entity.type
_entity.pdbx_description
1 polymer ?
#
loop_
_entity_poly.entity_id
_entity_poly.type
_entity_poly.pdbx_seq_one_letter_code
_entity_poly.pdbx_strand_id
1 'polypeptide(L)' 'MRPLFAILTFGAVASSGVLLTMSAPTEDWQTATSIYNFSATDIDGNVVSLEKYRGNVVIITNVASK' A
#
# COMPACT_ATOMS: atom_id res chain seq x y z
N MET A 1 30.65 30.71 42.00
CA MET A 1 31.71 30.86 40.98
C MET A 1 32.43 29.50 40.88
N ARG A 2 32.57 28.96 39.66
CA ARG A 2 32.86 27.54 39.30
C ARG A 2 34.22 27.03 39.81
N PRO A 3 34.40 25.71 40.08
CA PRO A 3 34.91 24.80 39.01
C PRO A 3 34.33 23.37 39.09
N LEU A 4 33.79 22.82 38.00
CA LEU A 4 34.47 21.94 37.02
C LEU A 4 35.02 20.64 37.63
N PHE A 5 34.20 19.58 37.66
CA PHE A 5 34.66 18.19 37.73
C PHE A 5 34.10 17.42 36.54
N ALA A 6 35.02 16.80 35.81
CA ALA A 6 34.79 16.01 34.62
C ALA A 6 33.92 14.78 34.92
N ILE A 7 32.91 14.54 34.07
CA ILE A 7 32.28 13.22 33.97
C ILE A 7 32.30 12.82 32.49
N LEU A 8 33.33 12.05 32.17
CA LEU A 8 33.43 11.26 30.95
C LEU A 8 32.40 10.13 31.08
N THR A 9 31.22 10.25 30.45
CA THR A 9 30.26 9.15 30.41
C THR A 9 30.47 8.28 29.17
N PHE A 10 30.65 7.01 29.48
CA PHE A 10 30.86 5.86 28.63
C PHE A 10 29.78 5.68 27.54
N GLY A 11 30.16 4.93 26.51
CA GLY A 11 29.39 4.69 25.29
C GLY A 11 27.95 4.25 25.51
N ALA A 12 27.07 4.80 24.67
CA ALA A 12 25.79 4.20 24.37
C ALA A 12 25.97 3.28 23.14
N VAL A 13 25.74 2.00 23.41
CA VAL A 13 25.75 0.88 22.48
C VAL A 13 25.00 1.19 21.18
N ALA A 14 25.63 0.86 20.05
CA ALA A 14 25.00 0.82 18.74
C ALA A 14 23.86 -0.20 18.76
N SER A 15 22.62 0.25 18.93
CA SER A 15 21.48 -0.55 18.49
C SER A 15 21.37 -0.36 16.98
N SER A 16 21.95 -1.27 16.22
CA SER A 16 21.62 -1.45 14.80
C SER A 16 20.17 -1.92 14.71
N GLY A 17 19.24 -0.99 14.89
CA GLY A 17 17.85 -1.19 14.53
C GLY A 17 17.78 -1.21 13.02
N VAL A 18 17.71 -2.41 12.43
CA VAL A 18 17.28 -2.55 11.04
C VAL A 18 15.86 -2.00 10.98
N LEU A 19 15.71 -0.76 10.53
CA LEU A 19 14.41 -0.18 10.23
C LEU A 19 13.93 -0.86 8.95
N LEU A 20 13.12 -1.91 9.09
CA LEU A 20 12.41 -2.51 7.97
C LEU A 20 11.43 -1.46 7.44
N THR A 21 11.88 -0.68 6.45
CA THR A 21 10.98 0.18 5.67
C THR A 21 10.03 -0.74 4.92
N MET A 22 8.81 -0.88 5.42
CA MET A 22 7.76 -1.59 4.71
C MET A 22 7.37 -0.71 3.53
N SER A 23 7.54 -1.20 2.30
CA SER A 23 7.07 -0.50 1.10
C SER A 23 5.56 -0.31 1.20
N ALA A 24 5.11 0.94 1.30
CA ALA A 24 3.69 1.26 1.23
C ALA A 24 3.18 0.95 -0.19
N PRO A 25 1.95 0.44 -0.33
CA PRO A 25 1.28 0.34 -1.62
C PRO A 25 1.27 1.70 -2.32
N THR A 26 1.72 1.75 -3.57
CA THR A 26 1.78 2.98 -4.37
C THR A 26 0.56 3.16 -5.26
N GLU A 27 -0.13 2.05 -5.57
CA GLU A 27 -1.28 2.05 -6.47
C GLU A 27 -2.56 1.62 -5.76
N ASP A 28 -3.69 2.20 -6.18
CA ASP A 28 -5.01 1.93 -5.61
C ASP A 28 -5.38 0.44 -5.67
N TRP A 29 -5.01 -0.25 -6.75
CA TRP A 29 -5.30 -1.68 -6.92
C TRP A 29 -4.59 -2.58 -5.90
N GLN A 30 -3.46 -2.13 -5.33
CA GLN A 30 -2.69 -2.89 -4.33
C GLN A 30 -3.35 -2.87 -2.94
N THR A 31 -4.23 -1.90 -2.67
CA THR A 31 -4.97 -1.78 -1.40
C THR A 31 -6.45 -2.14 -1.53
N ALA A 32 -6.92 -2.42 -2.75
CA ALA A 32 -8.32 -2.74 -3.00
C ALA A 32 -8.71 -4.07 -2.35
N THR A 33 -9.83 -4.06 -1.62
CA THR A 33 -10.37 -5.23 -0.92
C THR A 33 -11.57 -5.85 -1.64
N SER A 34 -12.10 -5.17 -2.64
CA SER A 34 -13.29 -5.58 -3.39
C SER A 34 -13.18 -5.18 -4.85
N ILE A 35 -13.83 -5.96 -5.72
CA ILE A 35 -14.00 -5.61 -7.14
C ILE A 35 -14.77 -4.29 -7.32
N TYR A 36 -15.55 -3.89 -6.32
CA TYR A 36 -16.37 -2.69 -6.40
C TYR A 36 -15.57 -1.39 -6.33
N ASN A 37 -14.29 -1.46 -5.92
CA ASN A 37 -13.37 -0.32 -5.94
C ASN A 37 -12.91 0.05 -7.35
N PHE A 38 -13.29 -0.74 -8.37
CA PHE A 38 -12.84 -0.57 -9.73
C PHE A 38 -13.94 -0.10 -10.67
N SER A 39 -13.51 0.53 -11.75
CA SER A 39 -14.33 0.83 -12.92
C SER A 39 -13.63 0.30 -14.16
N ALA A 40 -14.39 -0.03 -15.19
CA ALA A 40 -13.88 -0.50 -16.47
C ALA A 40 -14.57 0.25 -17.61
N THR A 41 -13.85 0.48 -18.70
CA THR A 41 -14.43 0.93 -19.95
C THR A 41 -15.13 -0.25 -20.62
N ASP A 42 -16.42 -0.12 -20.90
CA ASP A 42 -17.16 -1.14 -21.65
C ASP A 42 -16.85 -1.08 -23.16
N ILE A 43 -17.43 -2.01 -23.93
CA ILE A 43 -17.19 -2.11 -25.38
C ILE A 43 -17.76 -0.91 -26.17
N ASP A 44 -18.67 -0.15 -25.56
CA ASP A 44 -19.28 1.06 -26.12
C ASP A 44 -18.49 2.33 -25.74
N GLY A 45 -17.43 2.20 -24.94
CA GLY A 45 -16.54 3.29 -24.54
C GLY A 45 -16.96 4.02 -23.25
N ASN A 46 -17.96 3.52 -22.53
CA ASN A 46 -18.42 4.15 -21.28
C ASN A 46 -17.60 3.65 -20.09
N VAL A 47 -17.24 4.56 -19.18
CA VAL A 47 -16.64 4.17 -17.89
C VAL A 47 -17.75 3.69 -16.96
N VAL A 48 -17.71 2.41 -16.60
CA VAL A 48 -18.73 1.75 -15.80
C VAL A 48 -18.12 1.24 -14.49
N SER A 49 -18.72 1.62 -13.36
CA SER A 49 -18.35 1.08 -12.05
C SER A 49 -18.79 -0.37 -11.89
N LEU A 50 -17.93 -1.21 -11.31
CA LEU A 50 -18.25 -2.61 -11.01
C LEU A 50 -19.24 -2.77 -9.84
N GLU A 51 -19.55 -1.69 -9.09
CA GLU A 51 -20.63 -1.67 -8.08
C GLU A 51 -21.98 -2.11 -8.67
N LYS A 52 -22.20 -1.92 -9.98
CA LYS A 52 -23.44 -2.36 -10.66
C LYS A 52 -23.73 -3.85 -10.52
N TYR A 53 -22.75 -4.67 -10.18
CA TYR A 53 -22.89 -6.12 -10.03
C TYR A 53 -23.11 -6.57 -8.58
N ARG A 54 -23.22 -5.64 -7.62
CA ARG A 54 -23.46 -5.95 -6.22
C ARG A 54 -24.68 -6.84 -6.04
N GLY A 55 -24.54 -7.90 -5.24
CA GLY A 55 -25.58 -8.90 -5.00
C GLY A 55 -25.62 -10.04 -6.01
N ASN A 56 -24.79 -10.02 -7.05
CA ASN A 56 -24.64 -11.11 -8.00
C ASN A 56 -23.31 -11.84 -7.82
N VAL A 57 -23.27 -13.11 -8.24
CA VAL A 57 -22.02 -13.84 -8.42
C VAL A 57 -21.36 -13.36 -9.71
N VAL A 58 -20.08 -12.99 -9.65
CA VAL A 58 -19.33 -12.41 -10.79
C VAL A 58 -18.15 -13.31 -11.14
N ILE A 59 -18.00 -13.60 -12.44
CA ILE A 59 -16.83 -14.26 -12.99
C ILE A 59 -16.02 -13.22 -13.78
N ILE A 60 -14.74 -13.06 -13.42
CA ILE A 60 -13.79 -12.22 -14.15
C ILE A 60 -12.84 -13.14 -14.90
N THR A 61 -12.69 -12.91 -16.21
CA THR A 61 -11.83 -13.73 -17.06
C THR A 61 -10.92 -12.84 -17.91
N ASN A 62 -9.68 -13.28 -18.09
CA ASN A 62 -8.77 -12.71 -19.07
C ASN A 62 -9.00 -13.41 -20.42
N VAL A 63 -9.20 -12.63 -21.49
CA VAL A 63 -9.42 -13.14 -22.85
C VAL A 63 -8.31 -12.66 -23.77
N ALA A 64 -7.93 -13.50 -24.73
CA ALA A 64 -6.98 -13.16 -25.79
C ALA A 64 -7.50 -13.71 -27.13
N SER A 65 -7.45 -12.90 -28.19
CA SER A 65 -7.76 -13.31 -29.57
C SER A 65 -6.49 -13.41 -30.40
N LYS A 66 -6.50 -14.30 -31.40
CA LYS A 66 -5.37 -14.55 -32.31
C LYS A 66 -5.15 -13.39 -33.29
#